data_AF-A0A933FKT1-F1
#
_entry.id   AF-A0A933FKT1-F1
#
_cell.length_a   1.000
_cell.length_b   1.000
_cell.length_c   1.000
_cell.angle_alpha   90.00
_cell.angle_beta   90.00
_cell.angle_gamma   90.00
#
_symmetry.space_group_name_H-M   'P 1'
#
loop_
_entity.id
_entity.type
_entity.pdbx_description
1 polymer ?
#
loop_
_entity_poly.entity_id
_entity_poly.type
_entity_poly.pdbx_seq_one_letter_code
_entity_poly.pdbx_strand_id
1 'polypeptide(L)'
;MHPLRQKLAALGPRHRAGRAMLALACLALVAQWAVIVFFLVPRLGSLEFLRLHYTADFGVDWIAEWWKIFVYPVLGAVVLLLNVPAAHAVGRTHGVMSHGVLFLTLVIETALAAGGIMAVMLNIG
;
A
#
# COMPACT_ATOMS: atom_id res chain seq x y z
N MET A 1 -26.97 3.93 -24.41
CA MET A 1 -25.78 3.75 -23.55
C MET A 1 -25.85 4.73 -22.39
N HIS A 2 -25.78 4.26 -21.14
CA HIS A 2 -26.10 5.05 -19.93
C HIS A 2 -24.97 6.05 -19.56
N PRO A 3 -25.28 7.32 -19.20
CA PRO A 3 -24.29 8.37 -18.91
C PRO A 3 -23.33 8.03 -17.74
N LEU A 4 -23.80 7.20 -16.80
CA LEU A 4 -22.98 6.68 -15.69
C LEU A 4 -21.79 5.82 -16.15
N ARG A 5 -21.96 5.01 -17.21
CA ARG A 5 -20.86 4.19 -17.74
C ARG A 5 -19.77 5.04 -18.39
N GLN A 6 -20.12 6.18 -18.96
CA GLN A 6 -19.15 7.09 -19.58
C GLN A 6 -18.32 7.83 -18.52
N LYS A 7 -18.94 8.17 -17.38
CA LYS A 7 -18.22 8.71 -16.20
C LYS A 7 -17.33 7.64 -15.54
N LEU A 8 -17.80 6.40 -15.40
CA LEU A 8 -17.01 5.28 -14.85
C LEU A 8 -15.86 4.84 -15.77
N ALA A 9 -16.07 4.83 -17.09
CA ALA A 9 -15.02 4.57 -18.06
C ALA A 9 -14.02 5.73 -18.19
N ALA A 10 -14.43 6.95 -17.80
CA ALA A 10 -13.49 8.04 -17.63
C ALA A 10 -12.57 7.79 -16.43
N LEU A 11 -13.10 7.35 -15.28
CA LEU A 11 -12.37 7.24 -14.01
C LEU A 11 -11.13 6.32 -13.99
N GLY A 12 -10.90 5.48 -15.02
CA GLY A 12 -9.77 4.55 -15.09
C GLY A 12 -8.70 4.90 -16.14
N PRO A 13 -7.46 4.40 -15.99
CA PRO A 13 -6.43 4.55 -17.02
C PRO A 13 -6.94 3.95 -18.34
N ARG A 14 -6.97 4.75 -19.41
CA ARG A 14 -7.49 4.32 -20.73
C ARG A 14 -6.64 3.22 -21.37
N HIS A 15 -5.37 3.08 -20.96
CA HIS A 15 -4.41 2.14 -21.53
C HIS A 15 -4.25 0.88 -20.68
N ARG A 16 -4.06 -0.28 -21.35
CA ARG A 16 -3.86 -1.59 -20.70
C ARG A 16 -2.73 -1.56 -19.66
N ALA A 17 -1.63 -0.89 -19.97
CA ALA A 17 -0.48 -0.74 -19.08
C ALA A 17 -0.84 0.00 -17.78
N GLY A 18 -1.52 1.15 -17.85
CA GLY A 18 -1.94 1.89 -16.65
C GLY A 18 -2.91 1.09 -15.78
N ARG A 19 -3.82 0.30 -16.37
CA ARG A 19 -4.70 -0.60 -15.60
C ARG A 19 -3.92 -1.71 -14.90
N ALA A 20 -2.91 -2.28 -15.57
CA ALA A 20 -2.05 -3.28 -14.97
C ALA A 20 -1.24 -2.71 -13.80
N MET A 21 -0.66 -1.51 -13.96
CA MET A 21 0.05 -0.81 -12.89
C MET A 21 -0.84 -0.56 -11.67
N LEU A 22 -2.06 -0.08 -11.89
CA LEU A 22 -3.03 0.13 -10.82
C LEU A 22 -3.43 -1.20 -10.15
N ALA A 23 -3.69 -2.25 -10.93
CA ALA A 23 -4.03 -3.56 -10.38
C ALA A 23 -2.90 -4.13 -9.52
N LEU A 24 -1.65 -3.97 -9.95
CA LEU A 24 -0.47 -4.38 -9.18
C LEU A 24 -0.31 -3.57 -7.89
N ALA A 25 -0.53 -2.26 -7.95
CA ALA A 25 -0.50 -1.38 -6.78
C ALA A 25 -1.59 -1.77 -5.75
N CYS A 26 -2.81 -2.02 -6.22
CA CYS A 26 -3.89 -2.53 -5.36
C CYS A 26 -3.58 -3.93 -4.80
N LEU A 27 -2.97 -4.82 -5.59
CA LEU A 27 -2.56 -6.14 -5.13
C LEU A 27 -1.50 -6.04 -4.03
N ALA A 28 -0.54 -5.12 -4.16
CA ALA A 28 0.47 -4.87 -3.14
C ALA A 28 -0.17 -4.41 -1.82
N LEU A 29 -1.12 -3.47 -1.87
CA LEU A 29 -1.86 -3.03 -0.69
C LEU A 29 -2.68 -4.16 -0.05
N VAL A 30 -3.37 -4.97 -0.85
CA VAL A 30 -4.13 -6.14 -0.35
C VAL A 30 -3.18 -7.17 0.27
N ALA A 31 -2.01 -7.40 -0.34
CA ALA A 31 -1.00 -8.30 0.20
C ALA A 31 -0.49 -7.82 1.57
N GLN A 32 -0.27 -6.50 1.76
CA GLN A 32 0.10 -5.95 3.07
C GLN A 32 -0.96 -6.25 4.13
N TRP A 33 -2.22 -5.99 3.83
CA TRP A 33 -3.33 -6.29 4.74
C TRP A 33 -3.43 -7.80 5.02
N ALA A 34 -3.26 -8.64 4.01
CA ALA A 34 -3.26 -10.09 4.18
C ALA A 34 -2.14 -10.54 5.12
N VAL A 35 -0.90 -10.05 4.94
CA VAL A 35 0.22 -10.39 5.81
C VAL A 35 -0.06 -9.98 7.25
N ILE A 36 -0.59 -8.78 7.47
CA ILE A 36 -0.98 -8.36 8.82
C ILE A 36 -2.08 -9.26 9.39
N VAL A 37 -3.15 -9.55 8.64
CA VAL A 37 -4.24 -10.39 9.13
C VAL A 37 -3.80 -11.82 9.43
N PHE A 38 -2.96 -12.43 8.59
CA PHE A 38 -2.54 -13.82 8.77
C PHE A 38 -1.43 -14.00 9.81
N PHE A 39 -0.53 -13.02 9.96
CA PHE A 39 0.61 -13.15 10.87
C PHE A 39 0.42 -12.36 12.18
N LEU A 40 -0.19 -11.18 12.15
CA LEU A 40 -0.35 -10.34 13.35
C LEU A 40 -1.59 -10.72 14.16
N VAL A 41 -2.75 -10.87 13.51
CA VAL A 41 -4.05 -11.05 14.20
C VAL A 41 -4.12 -12.30 15.07
N PRO A 42 -3.59 -13.47 14.69
CA PRO A 42 -3.59 -14.64 15.57
C PRO A 42 -2.76 -14.44 16.85
N ARG A 43 -1.84 -13.46 16.85
CA ARG A 43 -0.93 -13.15 17.96
C ARG A 43 -1.40 -11.94 18.79
N LEU A 44 -2.42 -11.22 18.34
CA LEU A 44 -3.09 -10.13 19.05
C LEU A 44 -3.89 -10.70 20.24
N GLY A 45 -3.19 -10.99 21.34
CA GLY A 45 -3.77 -11.55 22.56
C GLY A 45 -2.84 -12.43 23.38
N SER A 46 -1.71 -12.87 22.83
CA SER A 46 -0.67 -13.53 23.63
C SER A 46 0.19 -12.47 24.35
N LEU A 47 0.44 -12.67 25.64
CA LEU A 47 1.35 -11.81 26.44
C LEU A 47 2.79 -11.83 25.92
N GLU A 48 3.12 -12.74 24.99
CA GLU A 48 4.39 -12.80 24.27
C GLU A 48 4.53 -11.69 23.22
N PHE A 49 3.41 -11.22 22.63
CA PHE A 49 3.44 -10.14 21.63
C PHE A 49 3.68 -8.75 22.23
N LEU A 50 3.44 -8.60 23.54
CA LEU A 50 3.63 -7.34 24.27
C LEU A 50 5.06 -7.20 24.81
N ARG A 51 5.91 -8.21 24.64
CA ARG A 51 7.29 -8.19 25.13
C ARG A 51 8.24 -8.00 23.95
N LEU A 52 8.29 -6.79 23.43
CA LEU A 52 9.52 -6.24 22.85
C LEU A 52 10.57 -6.24 23.96
N HIS A 53 11.23 -7.37 24.14
CA HIS A 53 12.34 -7.49 25.07
C HIS A 53 13.59 -7.65 24.19
N TYR A 54 14.41 -6.60 24.14
CA TYR A 54 15.80 -6.60 23.66
C TYR A 54 16.12 -6.30 22.19
N THR A 55 15.55 -5.25 21.60
CA THR A 55 16.23 -4.54 20.50
C THR A 55 16.26 -3.03 20.71
N ALA A 56 16.68 -2.59 21.89
CA ALA A 56 17.05 -1.19 22.12
C ALA A 56 18.41 -0.83 21.46
N ASP A 57 19.18 -1.81 20.99
CA ASP A 57 20.57 -1.60 20.56
C ASP A 57 20.73 -1.06 19.13
N PHE A 58 19.68 -1.05 18.30
CA PHE A 58 19.75 -0.59 16.90
C PHE A 58 19.15 0.80 16.63
N GLY A 59 18.72 1.54 17.66
CA GLY A 59 18.35 2.96 17.52
C GLY A 59 17.12 3.26 16.64
N VAL A 60 16.43 2.24 16.12
CA VAL A 60 15.16 2.38 15.37
C VAL A 60 14.01 1.90 16.26
N ASP A 61 13.83 2.57 17.39
CA ASP A 61 12.78 2.26 18.40
C ASP A 61 11.37 2.72 17.96
N TRP A 62 11.19 2.97 16.66
CA TRP A 62 9.90 3.41 16.11
C TRP A 62 8.88 2.27 16.11
N ILE A 63 9.28 1.00 16.10
CA ILE A 63 8.37 -0.16 15.97
C ILE A 63 8.17 -0.88 17.32
N ALA A 64 8.27 -0.14 18.44
CA ALA A 64 7.97 -0.72 19.76
C ALA A 64 6.47 -0.98 19.99
N GLU A 65 5.61 -0.28 19.26
CA GLU A 65 4.17 -0.40 19.40
C GLU A 65 3.60 -1.19 18.21
N TRP A 66 2.99 -2.33 18.49
CA TRP A 66 2.47 -3.26 17.48
C TRP A 66 1.55 -2.60 16.44
N TRP A 67 0.83 -1.55 16.83
CA TRP A 67 -0.10 -0.84 15.93
C TRP A 67 0.62 0.01 14.87
N LYS A 68 1.90 0.33 15.05
CA LYS A 68 2.68 1.11 14.06
C LYS A 68 2.92 0.34 12.77
N ILE A 69 2.73 -0.97 12.78
CA ILE A 69 2.77 -1.80 11.57
C ILE A 69 1.65 -1.47 10.57
N PHE A 70 0.55 -0.87 11.04
CA PHE A 70 -0.54 -0.40 10.18
C PHE A 70 -0.19 0.90 9.45
N VAL A 71 0.92 1.57 9.79
CA VAL A 71 1.37 2.78 9.09
C VAL A 71 1.64 2.46 7.61
N TYR A 72 2.25 1.31 7.30
CA TYR A 72 2.56 0.92 5.92
C TYR A 72 1.31 0.79 5.02
N PRO A 73 0.30 -0.03 5.35
CA PRO A 73 -0.90 -0.14 4.52
C PRO A 73 -1.76 1.13 4.53
N VAL A 74 -1.77 1.91 5.63
CA VAL A 74 -2.50 3.18 5.66
C VAL A 74 -1.85 4.20 4.72
N LEU A 75 -0.52 4.32 4.74
CA LEU A 75 0.19 5.19 3.79
C LEU A 75 -0.01 4.74 2.35
N GLY A 76 0.01 3.43 2.08
CA GLY A 76 -0.28 2.90 0.74
C GLY A 76 -1.70 3.27 0.28
N ALA A 77 -2.70 3.07 1.15
CA ALA A 77 -4.07 3.49 0.86
C ALA A 77 -4.18 5.00 0.56
N VAL A 78 -3.50 5.85 1.32
CA VAL A 78 -3.46 7.32 1.09
C VAL A 78 -2.78 7.64 -0.25
N VAL A 79 -1.64 7.01 -0.55
CA VAL A 79 -0.90 7.22 -1.81
C VAL A 79 -1.77 6.84 -3.00
N LEU A 80 -2.42 5.67 -2.96
CA LEU A 80 -3.38 5.25 -3.99
C LEU A 80 -4.56 6.21 -4.11
N LEU A 81 -5.14 6.64 -2.99
CA LEU A 81 -6.28 7.54 -2.96
C LEU A 81 -5.96 8.91 -3.59
N LEU A 82 -4.74 9.42 -3.42
CA LEU A 82 -4.31 10.70 -3.97
C LEU A 82 -3.83 10.57 -5.42
N ASN A 83 -3.03 9.55 -5.72
CA ASN A 83 -2.37 9.44 -7.02
C ASN A 83 -3.29 8.90 -8.12
N VAL A 84 -4.31 8.10 -7.81
CA VAL A 84 -5.26 7.60 -8.83
C VAL A 84 -6.09 8.74 -9.42
N PRO A 85 -6.72 9.64 -8.62
CA PRO A 85 -7.37 10.83 -9.14
C PRO A 85 -6.41 11.76 -9.88
N ALA A 86 -5.19 11.95 -9.38
CA ALA A 86 -4.17 12.77 -10.03
C ALA A 86 -3.77 12.20 -11.41
N ALA A 87 -3.50 10.90 -11.49
CA ALA A 87 -3.21 10.19 -12.73
C ALA A 87 -4.39 10.30 -13.71
N HIS A 88 -5.62 10.25 -13.22
CA HIS A 88 -6.81 10.43 -14.04
C HIS A 88 -6.90 11.87 -14.59
N ALA A 89 -6.77 12.88 -13.73
CA ALA A 89 -6.84 14.29 -14.12
C ALA A 89 -5.78 14.64 -15.17
N VAL A 90 -4.54 14.20 -14.95
CA VAL A 90 -3.42 14.40 -15.88
C VAL A 90 -3.61 13.58 -17.15
N GLY A 91 -4.18 12.37 -17.08
CA GLY A 91 -4.43 11.52 -18.25
C GLY A 91 -5.45 12.07 -19.24
N ARG A 92 -6.20 13.10 -18.87
CA ARG A 92 -7.10 13.83 -19.79
C ARG A 92 -6.34 14.74 -20.74
N THR A 93 -5.17 15.24 -20.34
CA THR A 93 -4.34 16.19 -21.10
C THR A 93 -3.08 15.54 -21.64
N HIS A 94 -2.39 14.73 -20.83
CA HIS A 94 -1.11 14.10 -21.14
C HIS A 94 -1.07 12.63 -20.73
N GLY A 95 -1.29 11.73 -21.68
CA GLY A 95 -1.28 10.28 -21.45
C GLY A 95 0.05 9.76 -20.88
N VAL A 96 1.19 10.31 -21.31
CA VAL A 96 2.52 9.89 -20.83
C VAL A 96 2.72 10.24 -19.35
N MET A 97 2.35 11.45 -18.93
CA MET A 97 2.48 11.88 -17.53
C MET A 97 1.57 11.06 -16.60
N SER A 98 0.39 10.67 -17.05
CA SER A 98 -0.51 9.77 -16.30
C SER A 98 0.15 8.42 -16.00
N HIS A 99 0.88 7.84 -16.96
CA HIS A 99 1.65 6.61 -16.73
C HIS A 99 2.80 6.83 -15.75
N GLY A 100 3.45 8.00 -15.79
CA GLY A 100 4.47 8.37 -14.81
C GLY A 100 3.94 8.39 -13.37
N VAL A 101 2.75 8.98 -13.16
CA VAL A 101 2.11 9.00 -11.83
C VAL A 101 1.74 7.59 -11.36
N LEU A 102 1.18 6.74 -12.23
CA LEU A 102 0.84 5.36 -11.88
C LEU A 102 2.07 4.49 -11.64
N PHE A 103 3.14 4.70 -12.40
CA PHE A 103 4.41 4.02 -12.19
C PHE A 103 5.02 4.40 -10.83
N LEU A 104 5.06 5.70 -10.50
CA LEU A 104 5.54 6.15 -9.20
C LEU A 104 4.70 5.59 -8.04
N THR A 105 3.38 5.52 -8.23
CA THR A 105 2.46 4.89 -7.27
C THR A 105 2.84 3.43 -7.04
N LEU A 106 3.05 2.66 -8.11
CA LEU A 106 3.46 1.26 -8.01
C LEU A 106 4.80 1.09 -7.28
N VAL A 107 5.79 1.95 -7.55
CA VAL A 107 7.08 1.93 -6.87
C VAL A 107 6.91 2.17 -5.37
N ILE A 108 6.12 3.18 -4.99
CA ILE A 108 5.86 3.52 -3.59
C ILE A 108 5.12 2.36 -2.88
N GLU A 109 4.05 1.83 -3.48
CA GLU A 109 3.32 0.67 -2.92
C GLU A 109 4.24 -0.54 -2.72
N THR A 110 5.12 -0.81 -3.67
CA THR A 110 6.06 -1.94 -3.57
C THR A 110 7.06 -1.72 -2.44
N ALA A 111 7.59 -0.50 -2.29
CA ALA A 111 8.49 -0.15 -1.20
C ALA A 111 7.81 -0.23 0.18
N LEU A 112 6.57 0.28 0.28
CA LEU A 112 5.76 0.17 1.49
C LEU A 112 5.42 -1.30 1.81
N ALA A 113 5.14 -2.12 0.80
CA ALA A 113 4.85 -3.54 0.99
C ALA A 113 6.07 -4.29 1.51
N ALA A 114 7.24 -4.07 0.90
CA ALA A 114 8.50 -4.64 1.37
C ALA A 114 8.81 -4.21 2.81
N GLY A 115 8.68 -2.90 3.12
CA GLY A 115 8.89 -2.38 4.47
C GLY A 115 7.92 -2.96 5.51
N GLY A 116 6.63 -3.06 5.18
CA GLY A 116 5.62 -3.63 6.05
C GLY A 116 5.83 -5.13 6.30
N ILE A 117 6.18 -5.90 5.27
CA ILE A 117 6.50 -7.33 5.42
C ILE A 117 7.72 -7.50 6.33
N MET A 118 8.79 -6.73 6.11
CA MET A 118 9.98 -6.77 6.98
C MET A 118 9.62 -6.43 8.43
N ALA A 119 8.80 -5.41 8.67
CA ALA A 119 8.34 -5.05 10.01
C ALA A 119 7.55 -6.19 10.67
N VAL A 120 6.71 -6.93 9.93
CA VAL A 120 6.01 -8.10 10.45
C VAL A 120 6.99 -9.21 10.79
N MET A 121 7.94 -9.53 9.89
CA MET A 121 8.91 -10.60 10.08
C MET A 121 9.82 -10.34 11.29
N LEU A 122 10.28 -9.11 11.48
CA LEU A 122 11.08 -8.71 12.64
C LEU A 122 10.32 -8.78 13.96
N ASN A 123 8.99 -8.75 13.92
CA ASN A 123 8.15 -8.80 15.11
C ASN A 123 7.69 -10.22 15.46
N ILE A 124 7.90 -11.19 14.56
CA ILE A 124 7.53 -12.60 14.79
C ILE A 124 8.73 -13.55 14.92
N GLY A 125 9.93 -13.11 14.52
CA GLY A 125 11.19 -13.86 14.61
C GLY A 125 12.03 -13.38 15.78
#